data_AF-A0A371R838-F1
#
_entry.id   AF-A0A371R838-F1
#
_cell.length_a   1.000
_cell.length_b   1.000
_cell.length_c   1.000
_cell.angle_alpha   90.00
_cell.angle_beta   90.00
_cell.angle_gamma   90.00
#
_symmetry.space_group_name_H-M   'P 1'
#
loop_
_entity.id
_entity.type
_entity.pdbx_description
1 polymer ?
#
loop_
_entity_poly.entity_id
_entity_poly.type
_entity_poly.pdbx_seq_one_letter_code
_entity_poly.pdbx_strand_id
1 'polypeptide(L)' 'MSTPESTASHYPSDNHRKMYKGMMSFGFGVGLPVGGAIAMFVALLLLDAGIFVSLFLSFLTWLGLYGISKSFFMH' A
#
# COMPACT_ATOMS: atom_id res chain seq x y z
N MET A 1 -26.32 -13.37 44.47
CA MET A 1 -25.35 -12.47 43.82
C MET A 1 -24.67 -13.26 42.73
N SER A 2 -25.15 -13.12 41.49
CA SER A 2 -24.73 -13.91 40.33
C SER A 2 -24.02 -13.00 39.33
N THR A 3 -22.72 -13.14 39.24
CA THR A 3 -21.91 -12.81 38.06
C THR A 3 -20.95 -13.98 37.86
N PRO A 4 -20.61 -14.41 36.62
CA PRO A 4 -20.75 -13.68 35.36
C PRO A 4 -21.29 -14.53 34.18
N GLU A 5 -22.21 -13.99 33.37
CA GLU A 5 -22.22 -14.33 31.95
C GLU A 5 -21.56 -13.16 31.21
N SER A 6 -20.24 -13.25 31.08
CA SER A 6 -19.52 -12.48 30.08
C SER A 6 -19.98 -13.02 28.73
N THR A 7 -20.96 -12.34 28.13
CA THR A 7 -21.26 -12.41 26.70
C THR A 7 -20.02 -11.93 25.95
N ALA A 8 -19.04 -12.83 25.82
CA ALA A 8 -17.83 -12.62 25.07
C ALA A 8 -18.22 -12.46 23.60
N SER A 9 -18.45 -11.20 23.22
CA SER A 9 -18.17 -10.63 21.93
C SER A 9 -18.29 -11.59 20.74
N HIS A 10 -19.52 -11.95 20.38
CA HIS A 10 -19.83 -12.36 19.01
C HIS A 10 -19.80 -11.12 18.09
N TYR A 11 -18.74 -10.31 18.19
CA TYR A 11 -18.46 -9.25 17.25
C TYR A 11 -17.91 -9.92 15.98
N PRO A 12 -18.27 -9.44 14.78
CA PRO A 12 -17.89 -10.08 13.53
C PRO A 12 -16.40 -9.83 13.25
N SER A 13 -15.52 -10.57 13.93
CA SER A 13 -14.07 -10.57 13.73
C SER A 13 -13.71 -10.86 12.29
N ASP A 14 -14.55 -11.63 11.59
CA ASP A 14 -14.38 -11.97 10.18
C ASP A 14 -14.58 -10.77 9.25
N ASN A 15 -15.51 -9.86 9.57
CA ASN A 15 -15.71 -8.64 8.80
C ASN A 15 -14.54 -7.68 8.99
N HIS A 16 -14.03 -7.54 10.22
CA HIS A 16 -12.82 -6.76 10.48
C HIS A 16 -11.59 -7.34 9.79
N ARG A 17 -11.42 -8.66 9.81
CA ARG A 17 -10.31 -9.34 9.15
C ARG A 17 -10.36 -9.19 7.63
N LYS A 18 -11.54 -9.27 7.02
CA LYS A 18 -11.74 -9.06 5.58
C LYS A 18 -11.47 -7.60 5.19
N MET A 19 -11.90 -6.64 6.00
CA MET A 19 -11.65 -5.22 5.78
C MET A 19 -10.15 -4.88 5.92
N TYR A 20 -9.48 -5.41 6.93
CA TYR A 20 -8.01 -5.28 7.09
C TYR A 20 -7.26 -5.88 5.91
N LYS A 21 -7.65 -7.07 5.44
CA LYS A 21 -7.04 -7.70 4.27
C LYS A 21 -7.23 -6.85 3.01
N GLY A 22 -8.39 -6.22 2.85
CA GLY A 22 -8.66 -5.26 1.77
C GLY A 22 -7.79 -3.99 1.86
N MET A 23 -7.68 -3.39 3.06
CA MET A 23 -6.82 -2.21 3.27
C MET A 23 -5.34 -2.52 3.05
N MET A 24 -4.86 -3.68 3.52
CA MET A 24 -3.48 -4.11 3.25
C MET A 24 -3.27 -4.36 1.76
N SER A 25 -4.17 -5.07 1.09
CA SER A 25 -4.07 -5.32 -0.35
C SER A 25 -4.07 -4.02 -1.16
N PHE A 26 -4.90 -3.04 -0.79
CA PHE A 26 -4.89 -1.73 -1.43
C PHE A 26 -3.62 -0.93 -1.12
N GLY A 27 -3.18 -0.95 0.14
CA GLY A 27 -1.94 -0.28 0.59
C GLY A 27 -0.69 -0.83 -0.11
N PHE A 28 -0.56 -2.16 -0.23
CA PHE A 28 0.53 -2.78 -0.97
C PHE A 28 0.33 -2.69 -2.49
N GLY A 29 -0.90 -2.70 -2.99
CA GLY A 29 -1.20 -2.62 -4.41
C GLY A 29 -1.00 -1.23 -5.02
N VAL A 30 -1.27 -0.17 -4.24
CA VAL A 30 -1.26 1.22 -4.72
C VAL A 30 -0.25 2.08 -3.96
N GLY A 31 -0.14 1.90 -2.64
CA GLY A 31 0.76 2.69 -1.79
C GLY A 31 2.24 2.41 -2.05
N LEU A 32 2.62 1.15 -2.27
CA LEU A 32 4.01 0.77 -2.61
C LEU A 32 4.48 1.42 -3.92
N PRO A 33 3.74 1.32 -5.04
CA PRO A 33 4.10 1.99 -6.28
C PRO A 33 4.20 3.50 -6.16
N VAL A 34 3.22 4.13 -5.50
CA VAL A 34 3.18 5.60 -5.35
C VAL A 34 4.32 6.07 -4.44
N GLY A 35 4.54 5.40 -3.31
CA GLY A 35 5.64 5.70 -2.40
C GLY A 35 7.01 5.55 -3.06
N GLY A 36 7.22 4.48 -3.82
CA GLY A 36 8.46 4.26 -4.56
C GLY A 36 8.71 5.30 -5.66
N ALA A 37 7.65 5.75 -6.34
CA ALA A 37 7.74 6.81 -7.34
C ALA A 37 8.15 8.16 -6.73
N ILE A 38 7.54 8.54 -5.59
CA ILE A 38 7.88 9.77 -4.88
C ILE A 38 9.32 9.72 -4.35
N ALA A 39 9.72 8.59 -3.78
CA ALA A 39 11.09 8.40 -3.28
C ALA A 39 12.13 8.54 -4.41
N MET A 40 11.87 7.93 -5.58
CA MET A 40 12.73 8.08 -6.75
C MET A 40 12.76 9.51 -7.28
N PHE A 41 11.63 10.22 -7.27
CA PHE A 41 11.56 11.61 -7.70
C PHE A 41 12.45 12.49 -6.85
N VAL A 42 12.33 12.38 -5.53
CA VAL A 42 13.14 13.13 -4.57
C VAL A 42 14.62 12.76 -4.71
N ALA A 43 14.94 11.46 -4.84
CA ALA A 43 16.32 11.02 -5.03
C ALA A 43 16.95 11.58 -6.31
N LEU A 44 16.22 11.60 -7.42
CA LEU A 44 16.71 12.14 -8.69
C LEU A 44 16.83 13.67 -8.68
N LEU A 45 15.96 14.37 -7.94
CA LEU A 45 16.13 15.81 -7.70
C LEU A 45 17.37 16.11 -6.86
N LEU A 46 17.65 15.30 -5.82
CA LEU A 46 18.85 15.44 -5.01
C LEU A 46 20.15 15.17 -5.79
N LEU A 47 20.07 14.36 -6.85
CA LEU A 47 21.18 14.08 -7.77
C LEU A 47 21.32 15.09 -8.91
N ASP A 48 20.54 16.18 -8.89
CA ASP A 48 20.53 17.23 -9.92
C ASP A 48 20.26 16.70 -11.35
N ALA A 49 19.46 15.63 -11.47
CA ALA A 49 19.09 15.06 -12.77
C ALA A 49 18.18 15.99 -13.60
N GLY A 50 17.65 17.05 -12.99
CA GLY A 50 16.68 17.96 -13.58
C GLY A 50 15.23 17.50 -13.42
N ILE A 51 14.30 18.46 -13.30
CA ILE A 51 12.90 18.23 -12.94
C ILE A 51 12.18 17.32 -13.95
N PHE A 52 12.38 17.52 -15.25
CA PHE A 52 11.69 16.74 -16.27
C PHE A 52 12.16 15.28 -16.32
N VAL A 53 13.47 15.07 -16.19
CA VAL A 53 14.08 13.73 -16.19
C VAL A 53 13.64 12.97 -14.95
N SER A 54 13.73 13.61 -13.78
CA SER A 54 13.27 13.03 -12.51
C SER A 54 11.79 12.66 -12.56
N LEU A 55 10.92 13.52 -13.11
CA LEU A 55 9.48 13.22 -13.24
C LEU A 55 9.23 12.00 -14.15
N PHE A 56 9.93 11.93 -15.28
CA PHE A 56 9.80 10.82 -16.24
C PHE A 56 10.28 9.49 -15.66
N LEU A 57 11.46 9.45 -15.02
CA LEU A 57 11.99 8.24 -14.39
C LEU A 57 11.14 7.80 -13.20
N SER A 58 10.57 8.74 -12.46
CA SER A 58 9.68 8.44 -11.33
C SER A 58 8.37 7.83 -11.81
N PHE A 59 7.85 8.33 -12.93
CA PHE A 59 6.70 7.74 -13.60
C PHE A 59 6.99 6.32 -14.12
N LEU A 60 8.17 6.08 -14.70
CA LEU A 60 8.60 4.73 -15.09
C LEU A 60 8.72 3.80 -13.89
N THR A 61 9.28 4.29 -12.78
CA THR A 61 9.37 3.55 -11.51
C THR A 61 7.97 3.17 -11.01
N TRP A 62 7.04 4.13 -11.02
CA TRP A 62 5.64 3.89 -10.67
C TRP A 62 5.03 2.79 -11.53
N LEU A 63 5.22 2.85 -12.85
CA LEU A 63 4.70 1.85 -13.80
C LEU A 63 5.27 0.45 -13.52
N GLY A 64 6.58 0.35 -13.28
CA GLY A 64 7.25 -0.90 -12.95
C GLY A 64 6.75 -1.49 -11.64
N LEU A 65 6.72 -0.67 -10.58
CA LEU A 65 6.21 -1.10 -9.27
C LEU A 65 4.72 -1.44 -9.31
N TYR A 66 3.92 -0.74 -10.10
CA TYR A 66 2.50 -1.05 -10.28
C TYR A 66 2.31 -2.40 -11.00
N GLY A 67 3.09 -2.68 -12.05
CA GLY A 67 3.07 -3.97 -12.73
C GLY A 67 3.50 -5.13 -11.82
N ILE A 68 4.53 -4.93 -11.01
CA ILE A 68 4.99 -5.88 -9.98
C ILE A 68 3.88 -6.07 -8.94
N SER A 69 3.34 -4.98 -8.39
CA SER A 69 2.32 -5.06 -7.34
C SER A 69 1.06 -5.77 -7.83
N LYS A 70 0.63 -5.53 -9.08
CA LYS A 70 -0.48 -6.26 -9.69
C LYS A 70 -0.16 -7.75 -9.85
N SER A 71 1.05 -8.10 -10.29
CA SER A 71 1.45 -9.48 -10.51
C SER A 71 1.57 -10.30 -9.21
N PHE A 72 2.04 -9.69 -8.12
CA PHE A 72 2.26 -10.39 -6.84
C PHE A 72 1.05 -10.36 -5.90
N PHE A 73 0.20 -9.33 -5.94
CA PHE A 73 -0.91 -9.17 -4.97
C PHE A 73 -2.31 -9.42 -5.53
N MET A 74 -2.48 -9.63 -6.85
CA MET A 74 -3.77 -10.00 -7.46
C MET A 74 -3.88 -11.50 -7.85
N HIS A 75 -3.02 -12.36 -7.30
CA HIS A 75 -3.15 -13.83 -7.34
C HIS A 75 -3.67 -14.34 -5.99
#